data_AF-A0AAU4RTS8-F1
#
_entry.id   AF-A0AAU4RTS8-F1
#
_cell.length_a   1.000
_cell.length_b   1.000
_cell.length_c   1.000
_cell.angle_alpha   90.00
_cell.angle_beta   90.00
_cell.angle_gamma   90.00
#
_symmetry.space_group_name_H-M   'P 1'
#
loop_
_entity.id
_entity.type
_entity.pdbx_description
1 polymer ?
#
loop_
_entity_poly.entity_id
_entity_poly.type
_entity_poly.pdbx_seq_one_letter_code
_entity_poly.pdbx_strand_id
1 'polypeptide(L)' 'MSLRRETKREDDARTGALLDAVDKAFDYDGLAQYDDPDFEDVVLFGIAGDPAQQYPPAGHNYPKRG' A
#
# COMPACT_ATOMS: atom_id res chain seq x y z
N MET A 1 -15.74 -22.17 -4.50
CA MET A 1 -15.26 -21.73 -3.16
C MET A 1 -15.51 -20.22 -3.05
N SER A 2 -16.26 -19.76 -2.05
CA SER A 2 -16.43 -18.32 -1.82
C SER A 2 -15.13 -17.76 -1.25
N LEU A 3 -14.44 -16.90 -1.99
CA LEU A 3 -13.25 -16.20 -1.49
C LEU A 3 -13.66 -15.34 -0.29
N ARG A 4 -13.01 -15.55 0.86
CA ARG A 4 -13.24 -14.73 2.05
C ARG A 4 -12.61 -13.35 1.83
N ARG A 5 -13.30 -12.30 2.24
CA ARG A 5 -12.73 -10.94 2.26
C ARG A 5 -11.74 -10.79 3.40
N GLU A 6 -10.73 -9.95 3.19
CA GLU A 6 -9.77 -9.55 4.22
C GLU A 6 -10.45 -8.69 5.30
N THR A 7 -9.90 -8.74 6.49
CA THR A 7 -10.12 -7.78 7.59
C THR A 7 -9.15 -6.61 7.46
N LYS A 8 -9.39 -5.51 8.19
CA LYS A 8 -8.44 -4.39 8.27
C LYS A 8 -7.01 -4.85 8.52
N ARG A 9 -6.83 -5.70 9.54
CA ARG A 9 -5.51 -6.21 9.93
C ARG A 9 -4.84 -7.04 8.82
N GLU A 10 -5.62 -7.82 8.07
CA GLU A 10 -5.10 -8.60 6.95
C GLU A 10 -4.69 -7.68 5.78
N ASP A 11 -5.50 -6.66 5.48
CA ASP A 11 -5.18 -5.66 4.45
C ASP A 11 -3.96 -4.81 4.81
N ASP A 12 -3.85 -4.38 6.08
CA ASP A 12 -2.68 -3.64 6.60
C ASP A 12 -1.41 -4.52 6.47
N ALA A 13 -1.48 -5.81 6.83
CA ALA A 13 -0.36 -6.73 6.71
C ALA A 13 0.04 -7.00 5.26
N ARG A 14 -0.94 -7.14 4.35
CA ARG A 14 -0.70 -7.30 2.91
C ARG A 14 -0.06 -6.04 2.32
N THR A 15 -0.52 -4.87 2.72
CA THR A 15 0.04 -3.57 2.33
C THR A 15 1.50 -3.46 2.76
N GLY A 16 1.83 -3.80 4.01
CA GLY A 16 3.21 -3.84 4.48
C GLY A 16 4.10 -4.78 3.66
N ALA A 17 3.63 -6.00 3.38
CA ALA A 17 4.39 -6.95 2.56
C ALA A 17 4.62 -6.48 1.11
N LEU A 18 3.68 -5.73 0.53
CA LEU A 18 3.83 -5.14 -0.79
C LEU A 18 4.86 -4.00 -0.79
N LEU A 19 4.85 -3.14 0.23
CA LEU A 19 5.84 -2.07 0.38
C LEU A 19 7.25 -2.65 0.56
N ASP A 20 7.42 -3.65 1.43
CA ASP A 20 8.69 -4.37 1.59
C ASP A 20 9.20 -5.00 0.28
N ALA A 21 8.28 -5.49 -0.57
CA ALA A 21 8.63 -6.08 -1.86
C ALA A 21 9.02 -5.01 -2.89
N VAL A 22 8.37 -3.85 -2.86
CA VAL A 22 8.75 -2.68 -3.66
C VAL A 22 10.14 -2.22 -3.27
N ASP A 23 10.41 -2.01 -1.98
CA ASP A 23 11.74 -1.59 -1.50
C ASP A 23 12.83 -2.53 -1.99
N LYS A 24 12.63 -3.85 -1.83
CA LYS A 24 13.59 -4.86 -2.33
C LYS A 24 13.78 -4.86 -3.84
N ALA A 25 12.76 -4.50 -4.62
CA ALA A 25 12.86 -4.41 -6.07
C ALA A 25 13.64 -3.15 -6.49
N PHE A 26 13.52 -2.05 -5.74
CA PHE A 26 14.24 -0.81 -5.96
C PHE A 26 15.69 -0.85 -5.45
N ASP A 27 15.99 -1.69 -4.46
CA ASP A 27 17.33 -1.89 -3.89
C ASP A 27 18.31 -2.67 -4.81
N TYR A 28 17.93 -2.92 -6.08
CA TYR A 28 18.78 -3.57 -7.07
C TYR A 28 19.89 -2.61 -7.55
N ASP A 29 21.02 -2.66 -6.86
CA ASP A 29 22.33 -2.12 -7.27
C ASP A 29 22.44 -0.58 -7.36
N GLY A 30 21.57 0.17 -6.66
CA GLY A 30 21.64 1.63 -6.61
C GLY A 30 21.37 2.33 -7.95
N LEU A 31 20.80 1.59 -8.92
CA LEU A 31 20.46 2.09 -10.26
C LEU A 31 19.13 2.83 -10.30
N ALA A 32 18.31 2.71 -9.25
CA ALA A 32 17.11 3.50 -9.09
C ALA A 32 17.45 4.93 -8.66
N GLN A 33 17.87 5.76 -9.61
CA GLN A 33 17.81 7.21 -9.43
C GLN A 33 16.37 7.63 -9.64
N TYR A 34 15.69 7.91 -8.53
CA TYR A 34 14.37 8.52 -8.54
C TYR A 34 14.56 10.04 -8.43
N ASP A 35 14.16 10.78 -9.46
CA ASP A 35 14.29 12.24 -9.53
C ASP A 35 12.96 12.84 -10.04
N ASP A 36 11.89 12.58 -9.30
CA ASP A 36 10.58 13.23 -9.51
C ASP A 36 10.04 13.71 -8.15
N PRO A 37 10.23 15.00 -7.80
CA PRO A 37 9.80 15.55 -6.52
C PRO A 37 8.28 15.60 -6.37
N ASP A 38 7.52 15.67 -7.48
CA ASP A 38 6.06 15.69 -7.41
C ASP A 38 5.52 14.31 -6.99
N PHE A 39 6.18 13.24 -7.41
CA PHE A 39 5.86 11.90 -6.95
C PHE A 39 6.26 11.66 -5.48
N GLU A 40 7.40 12.19 -5.04
CA GLU A 40 7.80 12.09 -3.62
C GLU A 40 6.76 12.75 -2.71
N ASP A 41 6.24 13.92 -3.08
CA ASP A 41 5.16 14.58 -2.34
C ASP A 41 3.88 13.72 -2.32
N VAL A 42 3.47 13.18 -3.47
CA VAL A 42 2.29 12.29 -3.54
C VAL A 42 2.46 11.04 -2.68
N VAL A 43 3.66 10.48 -2.62
CA VAL A 43 3.98 9.31 -1.80
C VAL A 43 3.98 9.68 -0.31
N LEU A 44 4.63 10.78 0.07
CA LEU A 44 4.70 11.23 1.46
C LEU A 44 3.30 11.55 2.01
N PHE A 45 2.50 12.30 1.26
CA PHE A 45 1.14 12.67 1.66
C PHE A 45 0.12 11.54 1.46
N GLY A 46 0.37 10.62 0.53
CA GLY A 46 -0.51 9.49 0.23
C GLY A 46 -0.34 8.29 1.16
N ILE A 47 0.89 8.03 1.64
CA ILE A 47 1.19 6.91 2.57
C ILE A 47 0.92 7.30 4.02
N ALA A 48 1.07 8.58 4.37
CA ALA A 48 0.61 9.13 5.64
C ALA A 48 -0.92 9.21 5.65
N GLY A 49 -1.59 8.06 5.53
CA GLY A 49 -3.04 7.97 5.54
C GLY A 49 -3.59 8.65 6.80
N ASP A 50 -4.60 9.50 6.62
CA ASP A 50 -5.29 10.15 7.72
C ASP A 50 -5.90 9.06 8.64
N PRO A 51 -5.45 8.91 9.90
CA PRO A 51 -5.99 7.90 10.80
C PRO A 51 -7.46 8.15 11.14
N ALA A 52 -7.99 9.36 10.91
CA ALA A 52 -9.41 9.68 11.05
C ALA A 52 -10.22 9.24 9.82
N GLN A 53 -9.59 8.98 8.68
CA GLN A 53 -10.27 8.55 7.47
C GLN A 53 -10.62 7.05 7.56
N GLN A 54 -11.90 6.75 7.42
CA GLN A 54 -12.38 5.37 7.43
C GLN A 54 -11.95 4.66 6.13
N TYR A 55 -11.18 3.57 6.28
CA TYR A 55 -10.82 2.68 5.19
C TYR A 55 -11.38 1.25 5.44
N PRO A 56 -12.08 0.65 4.47
CA PRO A 56 -12.28 1.11 3.10
C PRO A 56 -13.34 2.23 3.06
N PRO A 57 -13.33 3.09 2.03
CA PRO A 57 -14.36 4.11 1.85
C PRO A 57 -15.77 3.52 1.82
N ALA A 58 -16.78 4.34 2.14
CA ALA A 58 -18.18 3.91 2.11
C ALA A 58 -18.56 3.31 0.74
N GLY A 59 -19.19 2.14 0.75
CA GLY A 59 -19.53 1.39 -0.47
C GLY A 59 -18.42 0.48 -1.00
N HIS A 60 -17.21 0.58 -0.47
CA HIS A 60 -16.09 -0.31 -0.80
C HIS A 60 -15.96 -1.43 0.22
N ASN A 61 -15.20 -2.47 -0.13
CA ASN A 61 -14.91 -3.59 0.74
C ASN A 61 -13.42 -3.91 0.67
N TYR A 62 -12.89 -4.53 1.72
CA TYR A 62 -11.54 -5.08 1.68
C TYR A 62 -11.38 -6.11 0.54
N PRO A 63 -10.14 -6.29 0.05
CA PRO A 63 -9.82 -7.27 -0.97
C PRO A 63 -10.28 -8.68 -0.63
N LYS A 64 -10.44 -9.53 -1.65
CA LYS A 64 -10.72 -10.95 -1.47
C LYS A 64 -9.40 -11.70 -1.36
N ARG A 65 -9.33 -12.66 -0.44
CA ARG A 65 -8.21 -13.61 -0.34
C ARG A 65 -8.28 -14.58 -1.52
N GLY A 66 -7.24 -14.57 -2.35
CA GLY A 66 -6.97 -15.54 -3.42
C GLY A 66 -5.95 -16.57 -3.00
#